data_AF-A0A0Q6ZU58-F1
#
_entry.id   AF-A0A0Q6ZU58-F1
#
_cell.length_a   1.000
_cell.length_b   1.000
_cell.length_c   1.000
_cell.angle_alpha   90.00
_cell.angle_beta   90.00
_cell.angle_gamma   90.00
#
_symmetry.space_group_name_H-M   'P 1'
#
loop_
_entity.id
_entity.type
_entity.pdbx_description
1 polymer ?
#
loop_
_entity_poly.entity_id
_entity_poly.type
_entity_poly.pdbx_seq_one_letter_code
_entity_poly.pdbx_strand_id
1 'polypeptide(L)'
;MSRVDHHRRNTRDRVARQGSDNILDFGLPGGLTPPRQRVTKASLRAELETATVQITRLIHCQCGHRATVAIPASWRGRMLKCSKCDARVPA
;
A
#
# COMPACT_ATOMS: atom_id res chain seq x y z
N MET A 1 -5.79 -25.72 17.40
CA MET A 1 -5.85 -24.41 18.10
C MET A 1 -4.42 -24.02 18.48
N SER A 2 -3.90 -22.90 17.97
CA SER A 2 -2.56 -22.44 18.36
C SER A 2 -2.58 -21.99 19.82
N ARG A 3 -1.52 -22.35 20.57
CA ARG A 3 -1.37 -22.00 21.98
C ARG A 3 -1.35 -20.47 22.13
N VAL A 4 -2.14 -19.94 23.06
CA VAL A 4 -2.18 -18.50 23.33
C VAL A 4 -0.85 -18.08 23.92
N ASP A 5 -0.17 -17.15 23.26
CA ASP A 5 1.03 -16.50 23.77
C ASP A 5 0.63 -15.39 24.75
N HIS A 6 0.61 -15.74 26.04
CA HIS A 6 0.27 -14.83 27.12
C HIS A 6 1.27 -13.67 27.26
N HIS A 7 2.53 -13.88 26.91
CA HIS A 7 3.54 -12.83 26.96
C HIS A 7 3.17 -11.73 25.96
N ARG A 8 2.92 -12.10 24.70
CA ARG A 8 2.52 -11.15 23.65
C ARG A 8 1.21 -10.42 23.99
N ARG A 9 0.24 -11.11 24.60
CA ARG A 9 -1.03 -10.51 25.04
C ARG A 9 -0.81 -9.48 26.15
N ASN A 10 -0.05 -9.84 27.19
CA ASN A 10 0.24 -8.96 28.31
C ASN A 10 1.06 -7.74 27.87
N THR A 11 2.03 -7.90 26.96
CA THR A 11 2.78 -6.77 26.39
C THR A 11 1.85 -5.81 25.64
N ARG A 12 0.94 -6.34 24.81
CA ARG A 12 -0.05 -5.51 24.09
C ARG A 12 -0.95 -4.74 25.05
N ASP A 13 -1.48 -5.40 26.08
CA ASP A 13 -2.35 -4.75 27.07
C ASP A 13 -1.61 -3.67 27.86
N ARG A 14 -0.34 -3.91 28.21
CA ARG A 14 0.51 -2.90 28.86
C ARG A 14 0.67 -1.67 27.97
N VAL A 15 1.07 -1.85 26.71
CA VAL A 15 1.25 -0.75 25.74
C VAL A 15 -0.06 0.01 25.51
N ALA A 16 -1.20 -0.69 25.47
CA ALA A 16 -2.51 -0.04 25.28
C ALA A 16 -2.93 0.81 26.49
N ARG A 17 -2.59 0.40 27.72
CA ARG A 17 -2.96 1.11 28.95
C ARG A 17 -1.99 2.24 29.32
N GLN A 18 -0.70 1.99 29.17
CA GLN A 18 0.37 2.88 29.65
C GLN A 18 0.97 3.72 28.51
N GLY A 19 0.61 3.41 27.26
CA GLY A 19 1.28 3.96 26.09
C GLY A 19 2.65 3.31 25.86
N SER A 20 3.39 3.86 24.92
CA SER A 20 4.79 3.53 24.69
C SER A 20 5.56 4.82 24.46
N ASP A 21 6.65 4.99 25.19
CA ASP A 21 7.57 6.10 25.00
C ASP A 21 8.38 5.87 23.72
N ASN A 22 8.34 6.85 22.82
CA ASN A 22 9.14 6.82 21.62
C ASN A 22 10.52 7.38 21.94
N ILE A 23 11.57 6.58 21.76
CA ILE A 23 12.95 7.01 22.03
C ILE A 23 13.39 8.21 21.18
N LEU A 24 12.69 8.49 20.08
CA LEU A 24 12.90 9.70 19.28
C LEU A 24 12.44 10.98 20.01
N ASP A 25 11.50 10.88 20.95
CA ASP A 25 10.94 12.03 21.68
C ASP A 25 11.84 12.49 22.84
N PHE A 26 12.73 11.60 23.31
CA PHE A 26 13.61 11.86 24.47
C PHE A 26 14.98 12.43 24.09
N GLY A 27 15.27 12.56 22.79
CA GLY A 27 16.61 12.88 22.31
C GLY A 27 17.60 11.76 22.60
N LEU A 28 18.53 11.50 21.68
CA LEU A 28 19.60 10.53 21.98
C LEU A 28 20.60 11.16 22.95
N PRO A 29 21.15 10.39 23.91
CA PRO A 29 22.28 10.85 24.69
C PRO A 29 23.40 11.28 23.73
N GLY A 30 24.04 12.42 24.05
CA GLY A 30 24.98 13.10 23.15
C GLY A 30 26.07 12.16 22.62
N GLY A 31 26.37 12.28 21.32
CA GLY A 31 27.39 11.48 20.62
C GLY A 31 26.85 10.32 19.77
N LEU A 32 25.54 10.04 19.81
CA LEU A 32 24.91 9.04 18.95
C LEU A 32 24.14 9.69 17.79
N THR A 33 24.40 9.24 16.57
CA THR A 33 23.63 9.66 15.40
C THR A 33 22.25 9.00 15.45
N PRO A 34 21.15 9.75 15.29
CA PRO A 34 19.83 9.16 15.26
C PRO A 34 19.69 8.13 14.14
N PRO A 35 19.04 6.98 14.41
CA PRO A 35 18.71 6.02 13.37
C PRO A 35 17.92 6.71 12.26
N ARG A 36 18.28 6.43 11.00
CA ARG A 36 17.57 6.96 9.84
C ARG A 36 16.10 6.53 9.93
N GLN A 37 15.20 7.49 10.10
CA GLN A 37 13.76 7.21 10.15
C GLN A 37 13.32 6.57 8.84
N ARG A 38 12.72 5.39 8.94
CA ARG A 38 12.12 4.72 7.80
C ARG A 38 10.74 5.32 7.54
N VAL A 39 10.40 5.44 6.26
CA VAL A 39 9.06 5.84 5.82
C VAL A 39 8.03 4.92 6.48
N THR A 40 7.00 5.50 7.07
CA THR A 40 5.97 4.73 7.77
C THR A 40 5.20 3.85 6.78
N LYS A 41 4.64 2.75 7.27
CA LYS A 41 3.76 1.90 6.44
C LYS A 41 2.54 2.66 5.92
N ALA A 42 2.03 3.62 6.68
CA ALA A 42 0.89 4.45 6.29
C ALA A 42 1.24 5.37 5.11
N SER A 43 2.39 6.05 5.17
CA SER A 43 2.85 6.88 4.06
C SER A 43 3.16 6.07 2.80
N LEU A 44 3.77 4.88 2.94
CA LEU A 44 3.97 3.99 1.78
C LEU A 44 2.65 3.55 1.13
N ARG A 45 1.59 3.32 1.92
CA ARG A 45 0.25 3.01 1.37
C ARG A 45 -0.35 4.20 0.62
N ALA A 46 -0.24 5.40 1.18
CA ALA A 46 -0.71 6.61 0.53
C ALA A 46 0.03 6.90 -0.80
N GLU A 47 1.34 6.69 -0.83
CA GLU A 47 2.14 6.79 -2.06
C GLU A 47 1.70 5.75 -3.11
N LEU A 48 1.42 4.51 -2.69
CA LEU A 48 0.91 3.49 -3.61
C LEU A 48 -0.48 3.83 -4.14
N GLU A 49 -1.39 4.31 -3.29
CA GLU A 49 -2.73 4.72 -3.69
C GLU A 49 -2.67 5.84 -4.74
N THR A 50 -1.90 6.89 -4.49
CA THR A 50 -1.72 7.99 -5.45
C THR A 50 -1.10 7.52 -6.77
N ALA A 51 -0.09 6.67 -6.72
CA ALA A 51 0.51 6.09 -7.92
C ALA A 51 -0.48 5.22 -8.71
N THR A 52 -1.30 4.41 -8.03
CA THR A 52 -2.33 3.58 -8.69
C THR A 52 -3.39 4.43 -9.37
N VAL A 53 -3.86 5.51 -8.75
CA VAL A 53 -4.83 6.42 -9.35
C VAL A 53 -4.29 7.04 -10.65
N GLN A 54 -3.02 7.45 -10.66
CA GLN A 54 -2.39 8.05 -11.85
C GLN A 54 -2.33 7.11 -13.06
N ILE A 55 -2.21 5.80 -12.82
CA ILE A 55 -2.12 4.79 -13.87
C ILE A 55 -3.48 4.16 -14.22
N THR A 56 -4.50 4.32 -13.39
CA THR A 56 -5.84 3.78 -13.66
C THR A 56 -6.57 4.57 -14.75
N ARG A 57 -7.12 3.86 -15.73
CA ARG A 57 -7.96 4.41 -16.80
C ARG A 57 -9.27 3.64 -16.89
N LEU A 58 -10.31 4.32 -17.36
CA LEU A 58 -11.57 3.69 -17.75
C LEU A 58 -11.49 3.36 -19.25
N ILE A 59 -11.73 2.09 -19.60
CA ILE A 59 -11.60 1.56 -20.95
C ILE A 59 -12.98 1.09 -21.41
N HIS A 60 -13.34 1.47 -22.64
CA HIS A 60 -14.62 1.14 -23.25
C HIS A 60 -14.43 0.19 -24.42
N CYS A 61 -15.16 -0.93 -24.40
CA CYS A 61 -15.23 -1.84 -25.52
C CYS A 61 -16.41 -1.49 -26.44
N GLN A 62 -16.29 -1.80 -27.73
CA GLN A 62 -17.33 -1.60 -28.74
C GLN A 62 -18.64 -2.35 -28.42
N CYS A 63 -18.56 -3.44 -27.67
CA CYS A 63 -19.74 -4.19 -27.21
C CYS A 63 -20.45 -3.54 -26.00
N GLY A 64 -20.05 -2.33 -25.58
CA GLY A 64 -20.68 -1.57 -24.49
C GLY A 64 -20.12 -1.86 -23.08
N HIS A 65 -19.18 -2.79 -22.93
CA HIS A 65 -18.54 -3.06 -21.64
C HIS A 65 -17.52 -2.00 -21.26
N ARG A 66 -17.42 -1.73 -19.95
CA ARG A 66 -16.44 -0.81 -19.36
C ARG A 66 -15.64 -1.50 -18.27
N ALA A 67 -14.35 -1.21 -18.19
CA ALA A 67 -13.47 -1.70 -17.14
C ALA A 67 -12.56 -0.58 -16.65
N THR A 68 -12.34 -0.51 -15.34
CA THR A 68 -11.32 0.34 -14.73
C THR A 68 -10.07 -0.50 -14.55
N VAL A 69 -8.98 -0.13 -15.24
CA VAL A 69 -7.76 -0.95 -15.27
C VAL A 69 -6.55 -0.05 -15.03
N ALA A 70 -5.62 -0.52 -14.21
CA ALA A 70 -4.32 0.13 -14.03
C ALA A 70 -3.42 -0.20 -15.24
N ILE A 71 -3.04 0.81 -16.02
CA ILE A 71 -2.18 0.66 -17.19
C ILE A 71 -0.80 1.22 -16.85
N PRO A 72 0.16 0.37 -16.47
CA PRO A 72 1.53 0.81 -16.25
C PRO A 72 2.17 1.27 -17.57
N ALA A 73 3.22 2.10 -17.49
CA ALA A 73 3.89 2.64 -18.68
C ALA A 73 4.38 1.55 -19.65
N SER A 74 4.76 0.37 -19.12
CA SER A 74 5.16 -0.81 -19.90
C SER A 74 4.06 -1.38 -20.81
N TRP A 75 2.81 -1.01 -20.57
CA TRP A 75 1.64 -1.47 -21.35
C TRP A 75 1.15 -0.42 -22.35
N ARG A 76 1.76 0.76 -22.42
CA ARG A 76 1.41 1.77 -23.43
C ARG A 76 1.52 1.17 -24.83
N GLY A 77 0.48 1.38 -25.64
CA GLY A 77 0.40 0.87 -27.01
C GLY A 77 0.04 -0.61 -27.13
N ARG A 78 -0.19 -1.33 -26.02
CA ARG A 78 -0.76 -2.68 -26.08
C ARG A 78 -2.26 -2.63 -26.31
N MET A 79 -2.79 -3.72 -26.87
CA MET A 79 -4.23 -3.93 -26.97
C MET A 79 -4.70 -4.87 -25.88
N LEU A 80 -5.80 -4.50 -25.23
CA LEU A 80 -6.53 -5.33 -24.28
C LEU A 80 -7.62 -6.11 -25.00
N LYS A 81 -7.84 -7.35 -24.59
CA LYS A 81 -8.88 -8.23 -25.13
C LYS A 81 -10.13 -8.15 -24.24
N CYS A 82 -11.28 -7.88 -24.83
CA CYS A 82 -12.55 -8.00 -24.11
C CYS A 82 -12.86 -9.48 -23.85
N SER A 83 -13.15 -9.85 -22.60
CA SER A 83 -13.49 -11.25 -22.24
C SER A 83 -14.84 -11.73 -22.78
N LYS A 84 -15.70 -10.82 -23.25
CA LYS A 84 -17.05 -11.15 -23.75
C LYS A 84 -17.14 -11.26 -25.27
N CYS A 85 -16.54 -10.32 -26.01
CA CYS A 85 -16.66 -10.27 -27.47
C CYS A 85 -15.32 -10.48 -28.19
N ASP A 86 -14.23 -10.75 -27.45
CA ASP A 86 -12.89 -10.96 -27.98
C ASP A 86 -12.28 -9.80 -28.79
N ALA A 87 -12.99 -8.67 -28.89
CA ALA A 87 -12.50 -7.46 -29.55
C ALA A 87 -11.30 -6.88 -28.82
N ARG A 88 -10.37 -6.33 -29.59
CA ARG A 88 -9.16 -5.68 -29.09
C ARG A 88 -9.39 -4.18 -28.96
N VAL A 89 -9.09 -3.64 -27.78
CA VAL A 89 -9.26 -2.22 -27.44
C VAL A 89 -7.89 -1.68 -27.02
N PRO A 90 -7.49 -0.45 -27.41
CA PRO A 90 -6.25 0.13 -26.89
C PRO A 90 -6.29 0.21 -25.35
N ALA A 91 -5.16 -0.11 -24.72
CA ALA A 91 -4.92 0.14 -23.30
C ALA A 91 -4.81 1.66 -23.07
#